data_AF-A0A7C5I7G6-F1
#
_entry.id   AF-A0A7C5I7G6-F1
#
_cell.length_a   1.000
_cell.length_b   1.000
_cell.length_c   1.000
_cell.angle_alpha   90.00
_cell.angle_beta   90.00
_cell.angle_gamma   90.00
#
_symmetry.space_group_name_H-M   'P 1'
#
loop_
_entity.id
_entity.type
_entity.pdbx_description
1 polymer ?
#
loop_
_entity_poly.entity_id
_entity_poly.type
_entity_poly.pdbx_seq_one_letter_code
_entity_poly.pdbx_strand_id
1 'polypeptide(L)'
;RDNLAAGRANQWRCRAGARYLYICEDGLVHYCSQQRGYPGKPLEEYTLEDVRREFRTMKACAPKCTISCVHQVSQIDAWRAPQEPSAPAGLAPEPLVQIGSASD
;
A
#
# COMPACT_ATOMS: atom_id res chain seq x y z
N ARG A 1 -15.06 2.66 -9.87
CA ARG A 1 -15.41 3.84 -9.02
C ARG A 1 -16.73 3.60 -8.30
N ASP A 2 -17.75 3.09 -9.00
CA ASP A 2 -19.10 2.86 -8.47
C ASP A 2 -19.16 1.89 -7.28
N ASN A 3 -18.32 0.85 -7.28
CA ASN A 3 -18.22 -0.05 -6.13
C ASN A 3 -17.83 0.68 -4.85
N LEU A 4 -16.82 1.57 -4.90
CA LEU A 4 -16.37 2.31 -3.71
C LEU A 4 -17.45 3.28 -3.21
N ALA A 5 -18.17 3.95 -4.12
CA ALA A 5 -19.29 4.81 -3.76
C ALA A 5 -20.41 4.02 -3.06
N ALA A 6 -20.60 2.75 -3.43
CA ALA A 6 -21.52 1.82 -2.78
C ALA A 6 -20.91 1.07 -1.58
N GLY A 7 -19.73 1.45 -1.07
CA GLY A 7 -19.05 0.78 0.04
C GLY A 7 -18.51 -0.63 -0.27
N ARG A 8 -18.50 -1.03 -1.54
CA ARG A 8 -18.06 -2.35 -2.02
C ARG A 8 -16.59 -2.35 -2.43
N ALA A 9 -15.95 -3.49 -2.26
CA ALA A 9 -14.57 -3.72 -2.65
C ALA A 9 -14.38 -3.74 -4.18
N ASN A 10 -13.23 -3.28 -4.64
CA ASN A 10 -12.77 -3.46 -6.02
C ASN A 10 -11.83 -4.66 -6.14
N GLN A 11 -11.93 -5.37 -7.25
CA GLN A 11 -10.93 -6.34 -7.68
C GLN A 11 -9.99 -5.67 -8.68
N TRP A 12 -8.81 -5.27 -8.22
CA TRP A 12 -7.79 -4.61 -9.04
C TRP A 12 -6.41 -4.83 -8.40
N ARG A 13 -5.34 -4.44 -9.11
CA ARG A 13 -3.96 -4.69 -8.71
C ARG A 13 -3.27 -3.36 -8.43
N CYS A 14 -2.80 -3.16 -7.20
CA CYS A 14 -2.11 -1.94 -6.78
C CYS A 14 -0.60 -2.08 -6.99
N ARG A 15 -0.01 -1.27 -7.88
CA ARG A 15 1.45 -1.29 -8.18
C ARG A 15 2.26 -0.22 -7.42
N ALA A 16 1.72 0.25 -6.30
CA ALA A 16 2.43 1.11 -5.35
C ALA A 16 3.73 0.44 -4.87
N GLY A 17 4.83 1.19 -4.86
CA GLY A 17 6.17 0.67 -4.54
C GLY A 17 6.89 0.01 -5.72
N ALA A 18 6.26 -0.10 -6.90
CA ALA A 18 6.89 -0.68 -8.09
C ALA A 18 6.82 0.23 -9.32
N ARG A 19 5.62 0.71 -9.67
CA ARG A 19 5.41 1.60 -10.82
C ARG A 19 5.27 3.06 -10.45
N TYR A 20 5.02 3.28 -9.17
CA TYR A 20 4.87 4.57 -8.54
C TYR A 20 5.55 4.50 -7.19
N LEU A 21 6.49 5.40 -6.95
CA LEU A 21 7.14 5.59 -5.66
C LEU A 21 6.62 6.90 -5.06
N TYR A 22 6.20 6.85 -3.80
CA TYR A 22 5.92 8.03 -3.01
C TYR A 22 7.10 8.25 -2.08
N ILE A 23 7.73 9.42 -2.12
CA ILE A 23 8.95 9.71 -1.36
C ILE A 23 8.63 10.89 -0.43
N CYS A 24 8.94 10.74 0.86
CA CYS A 24 8.76 11.81 1.84
C CYS A 24 9.97 12.74 1.92
N GLU A 25 9.85 13.78 2.75
CA GLU A 25 10.86 14.78 3.06
C GLU A 25 12.18 14.20 3.61
N ASP A 26 12.10 13.03 4.27
CA ASP A 26 13.26 12.33 4.83
C ASP A 26 13.93 11.38 3.82
N GLY A 27 13.48 11.37 2.57
CA GLY A 27 14.01 10.48 1.52
C GLY A 27 13.53 9.03 1.61
N LEU A 28 12.52 8.73 2.44
CA LEU A 28 11.97 7.38 2.58
C LEU A 28 10.90 7.07 1.52
N VAL A 29 10.96 5.86 0.97
CA VAL A 29 9.98 5.32 0.02
C VAL A 29 8.79 4.75 0.78
N HIS A 30 7.59 5.17 0.36
CA HIS A 30 6.31 4.66 0.80
C HIS A 30 5.49 4.16 -0.40
N TYR A 31 4.44 3.39 -0.11
CA TYR A 31 3.48 2.96 -1.14
C TYR A 31 2.73 4.14 -1.76
N CYS A 32 2.12 4.98 -0.92
CA CYS A 32 1.40 6.19 -1.33
C CYS A 32 1.10 7.08 -0.13
N SER A 33 0.40 8.21 -0.36
CA SER A 33 -0.01 9.13 0.70
C SER A 33 -0.84 8.50 1.83
N GLN A 34 -1.65 7.48 1.54
CA GLN A 34 -2.49 6.79 2.55
C GLN A 34 -1.77 5.67 3.29
N GLN A 35 -0.56 5.32 2.84
CA GLN A 35 0.23 4.22 3.38
C GLN A 35 1.66 4.74 3.61
N ARG A 36 1.77 5.95 4.19
CA ARG A 36 3.05 6.45 4.71
C ARG A 36 3.54 5.48 5.78
N GLY A 37 4.86 5.32 5.86
CA GLY A 37 5.52 4.39 6.78
C GLY A 37 5.80 3.00 6.23
N TYR A 38 5.17 2.58 5.11
CA TYR A 38 5.49 1.29 4.47
C TYR A 38 5.85 1.49 2.99
N PRO A 39 6.97 0.93 2.49
CA PRO A 39 7.95 0.14 3.23
C PRO A 39 8.87 0.96 4.15
N GLY A 40 8.89 2.30 4.01
CA GLY A 40 9.70 3.17 4.87
C GLY A 40 11.21 3.00 4.63
N LYS A 41 11.60 2.57 3.44
CA LYS A 41 12.98 2.26 3.08
C LYS A 41 13.65 3.49 2.45
N PRO A 42 14.90 3.85 2.79
CA PRO A 42 15.62 4.95 2.14
C PRO A 42 15.67 4.76 0.62
N LEU A 43 15.51 5.84 -0.14
CA LEU A 43 15.48 5.80 -1.60
C LEU A 43 16.77 5.22 -2.19
N GLU A 44 17.91 5.58 -1.61
CA GLU A 44 19.25 5.12 -1.99
C GLU A 44 19.44 3.61 -1.77
N GLU A 45 18.67 3.00 -0.89
CA GLU A 45 18.68 1.56 -0.63
C GLU A 45 17.56 0.80 -1.38
N TYR A 46 16.68 1.52 -2.07
CA TYR A 46 15.53 0.91 -2.74
C TYR A 46 15.94 0.22 -4.04
N THR A 47 15.96 -1.12 -4.01
CA THR A 47 16.54 -1.93 -5.08
C THR A 47 15.52 -2.36 -6.13
N LEU A 48 16.02 -2.87 -7.27
CA LEU A 48 15.17 -3.56 -8.25
C LEU A 48 14.45 -4.77 -7.66
N GLU A 49 15.01 -5.41 -6.62
CA GLU A 49 14.34 -6.51 -5.95
C GLU A 49 13.13 -6.03 -5.16
N ASP A 50 13.24 -4.87 -4.52
CA ASP A 50 12.10 -4.22 -3.88
C ASP A 50 11.00 -3.92 -4.91
N VAL A 51 11.35 -3.34 -6.05
CA VAL A 51 10.40 -3.08 -7.16
C VAL A 51 9.71 -4.37 -7.63
N ARG A 52 10.46 -5.46 -7.81
CA ARG A 52 9.91 -6.75 -8.26
C ARG A 52 9.01 -7.40 -7.22
N ARG A 53 9.37 -7.32 -5.95
CA ARG A 53 8.55 -7.76 -4.83
C ARG A 53 7.25 -6.96 -4.80
N GLU A 54 7.35 -5.63 -4.75
CA GLU A 54 6.16 -4.77 -4.63
C GLU A 54 5.22 -4.84 -5.81
N PHE A 55 5.74 -5.14 -7.01
CA PHE A 55 4.92 -5.40 -8.17
C PHE A 55 4.00 -6.59 -7.91
N ARG A 56 4.52 -7.71 -7.35
CA ARG A 56 3.77 -8.94 -7.11
C ARG A 56 2.99 -8.95 -5.81
N THR A 57 3.34 -8.13 -4.83
CA THR A 57 2.66 -8.11 -3.53
C THR A 57 1.30 -7.41 -3.61
N MET A 58 0.23 -8.10 -3.21
CA MET A 58 -1.11 -7.54 -3.01
C MET A 58 -1.13 -6.72 -1.73
N LYS A 59 -1.52 -5.45 -1.83
CA LYS A 59 -1.62 -4.55 -0.66
C LYS A 59 -2.99 -4.69 -0.01
N ALA A 60 -3.04 -4.88 1.30
CA ALA A 60 -4.28 -5.09 2.05
C ALA A 60 -5.30 -3.94 1.89
N CYS A 61 -4.82 -2.70 1.71
CA CYS A 61 -5.69 -1.53 1.50
C CYS A 61 -6.30 -1.47 0.08
N ALA A 62 -5.79 -2.24 -0.89
CA ALA A 62 -6.18 -2.13 -2.29
C ALA A 62 -7.70 -2.24 -2.53
N PRO A 63 -8.43 -3.23 -1.96
CA PRO A 63 -9.85 -3.41 -2.28
C PRO A 63 -10.72 -2.17 -1.99
N LYS A 64 -10.34 -1.32 -1.04
CA LYS A 64 -11.08 -0.10 -0.66
C LYS A 64 -10.31 1.19 -0.95
N CYS A 65 -9.25 1.13 -1.76
CA CYS A 65 -8.41 2.28 -2.05
C CYS A 65 -9.13 3.33 -2.91
N THR A 66 -9.12 4.59 -2.46
CA THR A 66 -9.71 5.76 -3.15
C THR A 66 -8.69 6.61 -3.91
N ILE A 67 -7.40 6.23 -3.89
CA ILE A 67 -6.30 7.07 -4.40
C ILE A 67 -6.14 6.96 -5.92
N SER A 68 -6.67 7.95 -6.64
CA SER A 68 -6.71 7.98 -8.11
C SER A 68 -5.34 7.82 -8.77
N CYS A 69 -4.29 8.46 -8.24
CA CYS A 69 -2.96 8.43 -8.86
C CYS A 69 -2.44 7.00 -9.02
N VAL A 70 -2.60 6.17 -7.99
CA VAL A 70 -2.14 4.79 -7.99
C VAL A 70 -3.02 3.90 -8.88
N HIS A 71 -4.34 4.15 -8.93
CA HIS A 71 -5.25 3.45 -9.85
C HIS A 71 -4.85 3.67 -11.31
N GLN A 72 -4.60 4.92 -11.70
CA GLN A 72 -4.25 5.27 -13.09
C GLN A 72 -2.92 4.66 -13.52
N VAL A 73 -1.88 4.81 -12.72
CA VAL A 73 -0.55 4.25 -13.04
C VAL A 73 -0.59 2.72 -13.09
N SER A 74 -1.35 2.08 -12.20
CA SER A 74 -1.45 0.62 -12.14
C SER A 74 -2.30 0.02 -13.27
N GLN A 75 -3.21 0.79 -13.85
CA GLN A 75 -4.11 0.33 -14.92
C GLN A 75 -3.33 -0.18 -16.14
N ILE A 76 -2.17 0.43 -16.43
CA ILE A 76 -1.29 0.03 -17.54
C ILE A 76 -0.77 -1.41 -17.37
N ASP A 77 -0.70 -1.91 -16.14
CA ASP A 77 -0.20 -3.25 -15.80
C ASP A 77 -1.31 -4.23 -15.40
N ALA A 78 -2.56 -3.91 -15.72
CA ALA A 78 -3.71 -4.77 -15.46
C ALA A 78 -3.60 -6.12 -16.20
N TRP A 79 -2.96 -6.16 -17.37
CA TRP A 79 -2.77 -7.37 -18.18
C TRP A 79 -1.48 -8.15 -17.87
N ARG A 80 -0.49 -7.54 -17.20
CA ARG A 80 0.86 -8.12 -17.11
C ARG A 80 0.99 -9.36 -16.23
N ALA A 81 0.60 -9.26 -14.95
CA ALA A 81 0.80 -10.35 -13.98
C ALA A 81 -0.17 -10.24 -12.80
N PRO A 82 -0.53 -11.36 -12.13
CA PRO A 82 -1.28 -11.34 -10.88
C PRO A 82 -0.48 -10.70 -9.72
N GLN A 83 -1.16 -10.57 -8.58
CA GLN A 83 -0.52 -10.24 -7.31
C GLN A 83 -0.84 -11.36 -6.31
N GLU A 84 0.16 -11.71 -5.51
CA GLU A 84 0.06 -12.67 -4.42
C GLU A 84 -0.26 -11.94 -3.13
N PRO A 85 -1.08 -12.52 -2.23
CA PRO A 85 -1.30 -11.98 -0.90
C PRO A 85 0.04 -11.65 -0.23
N SER A 86 0.21 -10.43 0.27
CA SER A 86 1.35 -10.16 1.14
C SER A 86 1.26 -11.11 2.33
N ALA A 87 2.34 -11.82 2.67
CA ALA A 87 2.46 -12.32 4.03
C ALA A 87 2.21 -11.12 4.97
N PRO A 88 1.41 -11.27 6.04
CA PRO A 88 1.21 -10.17 6.97
C PRO A 88 2.60 -9.73 7.42
N ALA A 89 3.04 -8.56 6.95
CA ALA A 89 4.20 -7.91 7.51
C ALA A 89 3.82 -7.71 8.97
N GLY A 90 4.50 -8.42 9.86
CA GLY A 90 4.33 -8.25 11.28
C GLY A 90 4.51 -6.77 11.58
N LEU A 91 3.40 -6.07 11.81
CA LEU A 91 3.43 -5.03 12.81
C LEU A 91 4.04 -5.74 14.02
N ALA A 92 5.26 -5.37 14.39
CA ALA A 92 5.72 -5.66 15.73
C ALA A 92 4.55 -5.28 16.64
N PRO A 93 4.14 -6.13 17.59
CA PRO A 93 3.05 -5.81 18.48
C PRO A 93 3.49 -4.62 19.33
N GLU A 94 3.27 -3.41 18.82
CA GLU A 94 3.23 -2.22 19.64
C GLU A 94 2.16 -2.50 20.70
N PRO A 95 2.49 -2.34 21.99
CA PRO A 95 1.54 -2.66 23.05
C PRO A 95 0.27 -1.84 22.83
N LEU A 96 -0.83 -2.55 22.59
CA LEU A 96 -2.14 -1.94 22.40
C LEU A 96 -2.47 -1.13 23.66
N VAL A 97 -2.45 0.20 23.55
CA VAL A 97 -2.87 1.09 24.63
C VAL A 97 -4.38 0.94 24.81
N GLN A 98 -4.79 0.34 25.92
CA GLN A 98 -6.18 0.33 26.35
C GLN A 98 -6.55 1.72 26.86
N ILE A 99 -7.36 2.46 26.09
CA ILE A 99 -7.95 3.71 26.59
C ILE A 99 -9.06 3.30 27.56
N GLY A 100 -8.84 3.52 28.86
CA GLY A 100 -9.85 3.28 29.88
C GLY A 100 -11.08 4.14 29.63
N SER A 101 -12.27 3.56 29.79
CA SER A 101 -13.53 4.31 29.76
C SER A 101 -13.55 5.32 30.91
N ALA A 102 -13.82 6.58 30.59
CA ALA A 102 -14.09 7.60 31.59
C ALA A 102 -15.26 7.12 32.48
N SER A 103 -15.00 7.03 33.79
CA SER A 103 -16.05 6.81 34.79
C SER A 103 -16.51 8.18 35.28
N ASP A 104 -17.83 8.40 35.28
CA ASP A 104 -18.47 9.58 35.87
C ASP A 104 -18.32 9.63 37.39
#